data_AF-K4LFR0-F1
#
_entry.id   AF-K4LFR0-F1
#
_cell.length_a   1.000
_cell.length_b   1.000
_cell.length_c   1.000
_cell.angle_alpha   90.00
_cell.angle_beta   90.00
_cell.angle_gamma   90.00
#
_symmetry.space_group_name_H-M   'P 1'
#
loop_
_entity.id
_entity.type
_entity.pdbx_description
1 polymer ?
#
loop_
_entity_poly.entity_id
_entity_poly.type
_entity_poly.pdbx_seq_one_letter_code
_entity_poly.pdbx_strand_id
1 'polypeptide(L)' 'MEVRCALCGKKEIITDAHKDYEKLEKNPNSTYFCDLCLAKLQYDALEYNKPKKPIG' A
#
# COMPACT_ATOMS: atom_id res chain seq x y z
N MET A 1 -11.33 6.88 11.31
CA MET A 1 -10.09 7.70 11.26
C MET A 1 -9.87 8.21 9.84
N GLU A 2 -9.59 9.51 9.64
CA GLU A 2 -9.16 10.02 8.33
C GLU A 2 -7.66 9.74 8.16
N VAL A 3 -7.28 9.11 7.05
CA VAL A 3 -5.87 8.91 6.68
C VAL A 3 -5.62 9.33 5.26
N ARG A 4 -4.33 9.53 4.93
CA ARG A 4 -3.89 9.98 3.62
C ARG A 4 -2.92 8.98 3.01
N CYS A 5 -3.18 8.57 1.77
CA CYS A 5 -2.28 7.71 1.01
C CYS A 5 -0.94 8.44 0.77
N ALA A 6 0.17 7.79 1.12
CA ALA A 6 1.50 8.36 0.95
C ALA A 6 1.96 8.45 -0.51
N LEU A 7 1.34 7.69 -1.43
CA LEU A 7 1.71 7.67 -2.84
C LEU A 7 0.97 8.73 -3.67
N CYS A 8 -0.37 8.74 -3.59
CA CYS A 8 -1.22 9.62 -4.40
C CYS A 8 -1.85 10.76 -3.60
N GLY A 9 -1.72 10.77 -2.27
CA GLY A 9 -2.29 11.81 -1.42
C GLY A 9 -3.80 11.73 -1.20
N LYS A 10 -4.48 10.69 -1.71
CA LYS A 10 -5.92 10.45 -1.51
C LYS A 10 -6.24 10.38 -0.03
N LYS A 11 -7.30 11.07 0.40
CA LYS A 11 -7.85 10.98 1.76
C LYS A 11 -8.94 9.92 1.80
N GLU A 12 -8.89 9.04 2.79
CA GLU A 12 -9.88 8.00 3.01
C GLU A 12 -10.24 7.91 4.49
N ILE A 13 -11.51 7.60 4.74
CA ILE A 13 -12.01 7.36 6.08
C ILE A 13 -11.96 5.85 6.31
N ILE A 14 -11.08 5.44 7.21
CA ILE A 14 -10.88 4.06 7.61
C ILE A 14 -11.67 3.80 8.88
N THR A 15 -12.41 2.69 8.92
CA THR A 15 -13.15 2.19 10.09
C THR A 15 -12.47 0.95 10.65
N ASP A 16 -12.89 0.50 11.83
CA ASP A 16 -12.40 -0.71 12.52
C ASP A 16 -12.45 -1.98 11.67
N ALA A 17 -13.34 -2.02 10.67
CA ALA A 17 -13.45 -3.13 9.71
C ALA A 17 -12.31 -3.18 8.67
N HIS A 18 -11.49 -2.15 8.56
CA HIS A 18 -10.43 -2.09 7.55
C HIS A 18 -9.17 -2.81 8.05
N LYS A 19 -8.54 -3.61 7.16
CA LYS A 19 -7.34 -4.41 7.47
C LYS A 19 -6.19 -3.61 8.10
N ASP A 20 -6.03 -2.35 7.70
CA ASP A 20 -4.96 -1.47 8.17
C ASP A 20 -5.35 -0.64 9.41
N TYR A 21 -6.60 -0.71 9.87
CA TYR A 21 -7.08 0.11 10.99
C TYR A 21 -6.27 -0.15 12.26
N GLU A 22 -6.13 -1.42 12.67
CA GLU A 22 -5.38 -1.78 13.89
C GLU A 22 -3.91 -1.32 13.80
N LYS A 23 -3.31 -1.41 12.61
CA LYS A 23 -1.91 -1.01 12.40
C LYS A 23 -1.75 0.51 12.49
N LEU A 24 -2.68 1.27 11.92
CA LEU A 24 -2.68 2.73 11.93
C LEU A 24 -3.07 3.28 13.31
N GLU A 25 -3.93 2.58 14.05
CA GLU A 25 -4.29 2.94 15.42
C GLU A 25 -3.10 2.72 16.38
N LYS A 26 -2.42 1.57 16.28
CA LYS A 26 -1.21 1.28 17.08
C LYS A 26 -0.03 2.17 16.71
N ASN A 27 0.08 2.56 15.43
CA ASN A 27 1.18 3.37 14.91
C ASN A 27 0.63 4.47 13.99
N PRO A 28 0.29 5.65 14.52
CA PRO A 28 -0.27 6.75 13.73
C PRO A 28 0.70 7.32 12.68
N ASN A 29 2.01 7.07 12.85
CA ASN A 29 3.04 7.42 11.87
C ASN A 29 3.25 6.35 10.78
N SER A 30 2.45 5.28 10.77
CA SER A 30 2.60 4.22 9.77
C SER A 30 2.18 4.71 8.39
N THR A 31 2.99 4.38 7.38
CA THR A 31 2.70 4.72 5.99
C THR A 31 1.46 3.97 5.51
N TYR A 32 0.42 4.72 5.14
CA TYR A 32 -0.78 4.17 4.51
C TYR A 32 -0.70 4.29 2.98
N PHE A 33 -1.15 3.24 2.29
CA PHE A 33 -1.35 3.23 0.84
C PHE A 33 -2.79 2.84 0.55
N CYS A 34 -3.48 3.61 -0.29
CA CYS A 34 -4.81 3.21 -0.76
C CYS A 34 -4.73 1.94 -1.61
N ASP A 35 -5.83 1.20 -1.70
CA ASP A 35 -5.84 -0.11 -2.37
C ASP A 35 -5.33 -0.06 -3.81
N LEU A 36 -5.64 1.00 -4.55
CA LEU A 36 -5.15 1.19 -5.92
C LEU A 36 -3.63 1.35 -5.98
N CYS A 37 -3.07 2.18 -5.10
CA CYS A 37 -1.62 2.40 -5.05
C CYS A 37 -0.89 1.16 -4.54
N LEU A 38 -1.48 0.46 -3.58
CA LEU A 38 -0.93 -0.79 -3.05
C LEU A 38 -0.91 -1.88 -4.13
N ALA A 39 -2.01 -2.06 -4.86
CA ALA A 39 -2.10 -3.03 -5.96
C ALA A 39 -1.09 -2.70 -7.07
N LYS A 40 -0.97 -1.42 -7.43
CA LYS A 40 0.03 -0.97 -8.41
C LYS A 40 1.45 -1.26 -7.93
N LEU A 41 1.78 -0.91 -6.69
CA LEU A 41 3.11 -1.16 -6.12
C LEU A 41 3.46 -2.65 -6.08
N GLN A 42 2.49 -3.50 -5.72
CA GLN A 42 2.64 -4.95 -5.75
C GLN A 42 2.90 -5.46 -7.16
N TYR A 43 2.14 -4.97 -8.15
CA TYR A 43 2.36 -5.31 -9.55
C TYR A 43 3.76 -4.90 -10.03
N ASP A 44 4.14 -3.64 -9.82
CA ASP A 44 5.47 -3.13 -10.19
C ASP A 44 6.60 -3.94 -9.53
N ALA A 45 6.45 -4.31 -8.26
CA ALA A 45 7.41 -5.14 -7.54
C ALA A 45 7.52 -6.56 -8.13
N LEU A 46 6.39 -7.17 -8.51
CA LEU A 46 6.38 -8.48 -9.15
C LEU A 46 7.04 -8.42 -10.53
N GLU A 47 6.71 -7.41 -11.35
CA GLU A 47 7.33 -7.20 -12.67
C GLU A 47 8.84 -7.01 -12.55
N TYR A 48 9.31 -6.21 -11.59
CA TYR A 48 10.73 -5.97 -11.34
C TYR A 48 11.47 -7.25 -10.91
N ASN A 49 10.83 -8.09 -10.09
CA ASN A 49 11.40 -9.33 -9.60
C ASN A 49 11.26 -10.51 -10.58
N LYS A 50 10.71 -10.30 -11.78
CA LYS A 50 10.68 -11.36 -12.80
C LYS A 50 12.10 -11.83 -13.08
N PRO A 51 12.36 -13.14 -13.04
CA PRO A 51 13.69 -13.68 -13.32
C PRO A 51 14.08 -13.28 -14.74
N LYS A 52 15.20 -12.55 -14.86
CA LYS A 52 15.76 -12.22 -16.17
C LYS A 52 16.11 -13.54 -16.85
N LYS A 53 15.63 -13.74 -18.09
CA LYS A 53 15.95 -14.95 -18.86
C LYS A 53 17.47 -15.14 -18.89
N PRO A 54 17.97 -16.37 -18.67
CA PRO A 54 19.38 -16.63 -18.87
C PRO A 54 19.73 -16.27 -20.31
N ILE A 55 20.78 -15.48 -20.48
CA ILE A 55 21.36 -15.18 -21.78
C ILE A 55 22.07 -16.47 -22.18
N GLY A 56 21.47 -17.21 -23.13
CA GLY A 56 22.07 -18.38 -23.75
C GLY A 56 23.11 -18.01 -24.79
#